data_AF-A0A973DWW3-F1
#
_entry.id   AF-A0A973DWW3-F1
#
_cell.length_a   1.000
_cell.length_b   1.000
_cell.length_c   1.000
_cell.angle_alpha   90.00
_cell.angle_beta   90.00
_cell.angle_gamma   90.00
#
_symmetry.space_group_name_H-M   'P 1'
#
loop_
_entity.id
_entity.type
_entity.pdbx_description
1 polymer ?
#
loop_
_entity_poly.entity_id
_entity_poly.type
_entity_poly.pdbx_seq_one_letter_code
_entity_poly.pdbx_strand_id
1 'polypeptide(L)'
;MKQAKVLTDTELKRVLAICVTMQNGKRNRLMLMLSHYAGMRVGEIASLKWADVLDRDHKPKAMFYLKAENTKAKEARQVHLNAKLQRELTTYWAQLDRGKKL
;
A
#
# COMPACT_ATOMS: atom_id res chain seq x y z
N MET A 1 2.73 27.26 8.35
CA MET A 1 2.79 26.46 7.09
C MET A 1 1.43 26.48 6.43
N LYS A 2 1.35 26.72 5.11
CA LYS A 2 0.08 26.62 4.37
C LYS A 2 -0.41 25.17 4.44
N GLN A 3 -1.66 24.94 4.84
CA GLN A 3 -2.22 23.59 4.93
C GLN A 3 -2.15 22.89 3.57
N ALA A 4 -1.69 21.64 3.56
CA ALA A 4 -1.69 20.82 2.36
C ALA A 4 -3.14 20.60 1.89
N LYS A 5 -3.36 20.68 0.58
CA LYS A 5 -4.68 20.41 -0.01
C LYS A 5 -5.05 18.95 0.25
N VAL A 6 -6.23 18.73 0.82
CA VAL A 6 -6.83 17.39 0.89
C VAL A 6 -7.46 17.07 -0.46
N LEU A 7 -7.06 15.95 -1.06
CA LEU A 7 -7.59 15.52 -2.35
C LEU A 7 -9.06 15.12 -2.23
N THR A 8 -9.87 15.57 -3.18
CA THR A 8 -11.21 15.03 -3.40
C THR A 8 -11.14 13.64 -4.05
N ASP A 9 -12.22 12.87 -3.98
CA ASP A 9 -12.31 11.55 -4.63
C ASP A 9 -12.01 11.60 -6.14
N THR A 10 -12.47 12.66 -6.82
CA THR A 10 -12.22 12.87 -8.25
C THR A 10 -10.74 13.13 -8.52
N GLU A 11 -10.09 13.95 -7.69
CA GLU A 11 -8.67 14.23 -7.82
C GLU A 11 -7.82 13.00 -7.52
N LEU A 12 -8.16 12.25 -6.47
CA LEU A 12 -7.49 10.98 -6.16
C LEU A 12 -7.56 10.01 -7.34
N LYS A 13 -8.74 9.86 -7.97
CA LYS A 13 -8.89 9.01 -9.17
C LYS A 13 -7.97 9.46 -10.31
N ARG A 14 -7.86 10.77 -10.56
CA ARG A 14 -6.94 11.33 -11.57
C ARG A 14 -5.49 10.99 -11.23
N VAL A 15 -5.07 11.18 -9.99
CA VAL A 15 -3.69 10.87 -9.57
C VAL A 15 -3.41 9.37 -9.73
N LEU A 16 -4.33 8.50 -9.32
CA LEU A 16 -4.18 7.05 -9.49
C LEU A 16 -4.08 6.65 -10.97
N ALA A 17 -4.84 7.31 -11.87
CA ALA A 17 -4.74 7.08 -13.31
C ALA A 17 -3.39 7.52 -13.89
N ILE A 18 -2.88 8.68 -13.45
CA ILE A 18 -1.54 9.16 -13.81
C ILE A 18 -0.46 8.19 -13.34
N CYS A 19 -0.59 7.63 -12.12
CA CYS A 19 0.39 6.65 -11.65
C CYS A 19 0.57 5.51 -12.66
N VAL A 20 -0.50 4.99 -13.25
CA VAL A 20 -0.44 3.83 -14.17
C VAL A 20 0.40 4.10 -15.42
N THR A 21 0.51 5.35 -15.89
CA THR A 21 1.30 5.69 -17.10
C THR A 21 2.80 5.82 -16.82
N MET A 22 3.22 5.80 -15.57
CA MET A 22 4.63 5.91 -15.18
C MET A 22 5.36 4.56 -15.31
N GLN A 23 6.69 4.58 -15.37
CA GLN A 23 7.55 3.39 -15.50
C GLN A 23 7.23 2.27 -14.49
N ASN A 24 6.94 2.62 -13.23
CA ASN A 24 6.57 1.68 -12.17
C ASN A 24 5.09 1.85 -11.77
N GLY A 25 4.21 2.03 -12.75
CA GLY A 25 2.92 2.64 -12.50
C GLY A 25 2.01 1.88 -11.56
N LYS A 26 1.98 0.54 -11.67
CA LYS A 26 1.18 -0.32 -10.77
C LYS A 26 1.69 -0.30 -9.34
N ARG A 27 3.02 -0.33 -9.15
CA ARG A 27 3.66 -0.17 -7.84
C ARG A 27 3.34 1.19 -7.23
N ASN A 28 3.52 2.26 -8.00
CA ASN A 28 3.29 3.63 -7.54
C ASN A 28 1.83 3.84 -7.14
N ARG A 29 0.91 3.28 -7.94
CA ARG A 29 -0.52 3.29 -7.67
C ARG A 29 -0.86 2.58 -6.36
N LEU A 30 -0.31 1.39 -6.10
CA LEU A 30 -0.48 0.68 -4.84
C LEU A 30 0.09 1.46 -3.64
N MET A 31 1.28 2.06 -3.78
CA MET A 31 1.89 2.88 -2.73
C MET A 31 1.02 4.08 -2.36
N LEU A 32 0.44 4.76 -3.35
CA LEU A 32 -0.46 5.89 -3.10
C LEU A 32 -1.74 5.43 -2.39
N MET A 33 -2.29 4.28 -2.76
CA MET A 33 -3.44 3.70 -2.07
C MET A 33 -3.12 3.34 -0.61
N LEU A 34 -1.94 2.79 -0.32
CA LEU A 34 -1.53 2.47 1.06
C LEU A 34 -1.44 3.75 1.91
N SER A 35 -0.93 4.83 1.32
CA SER A 35 -0.90 6.12 2.02
C SER A 35 -2.31 6.66 2.28
N HIS A 36 -3.16 6.68 1.25
CA HIS A 36 -4.47 7.31 1.33
C HIS A 36 -5.51 6.49 2.11
N TYR A 37 -5.59 5.18 1.88
CA TYR A 37 -6.63 4.30 2.45
C TYR A 37 -6.22 3.61 3.75
N ALA A 38 -4.92 3.41 3.99
CA ALA A 38 -4.42 2.79 5.23
C ALA A 38 -3.69 3.79 6.15
N GLY A 39 -3.61 5.06 5.75
CA GLY A 39 -2.98 6.13 6.54
C GLY A 39 -1.50 5.88 6.81
N MET A 40 -0.83 5.15 5.92
CA MET A 40 0.58 4.81 6.08
C MET A 40 1.48 5.96 5.63
N ARG A 41 2.55 6.20 6.38
CA ARG A 41 3.59 7.17 6.01
C ARG A 41 4.56 6.58 5.00
N VAL A 42 5.23 7.42 4.23
CA VAL A 42 6.16 6.97 3.17
C VAL A 42 7.26 6.03 3.69
N GLY A 43 7.83 6.27 4.88
CA GLY A 43 8.84 5.39 5.48
C GLY A 43 8.28 4.04 5.94
N GLU A 44 7.03 4.02 6.41
CA GLU A 44 6.34 2.78 6.77
C GLU A 44 6.05 1.96 5.51
N ILE A 45 5.61 2.61 4.43
CA ILE A 45 5.38 1.97 3.12
C ILE A 45 6.68 1.40 2.55
N ALA A 46 7.79 2.14 2.65
CA ALA A 46 9.09 1.72 2.13
C ALA A 46 9.70 0.51 2.87
N SER A 47 9.32 0.27 4.13
CA SER A 47 9.81 -0.84 4.95
C SER A 47 8.92 -2.10 4.91
N LEU A 48 7.76 -2.03 4.24
CA LEU A 48 6.83 -3.15 4.13
C LEU A 48 7.45 -4.35 3.41
N LYS A 49 7.18 -5.56 3.94
CA LYS A 49 7.47 -6.84 3.30
C LYS A 49 6.17 -7.54 2.91
N TRP A 50 6.24 -8.43 1.92
CA TRP A 50 5.09 -9.25 1.51
C TRP A 50 4.52 -10.09 2.66
N ALA A 51 5.37 -10.64 3.52
CA ALA A 51 4.96 -11.40 4.69
C ALA A 51 4.16 -10.56 5.72
N ASP A 52 4.29 -9.24 5.71
CA ASP A 52 3.51 -8.36 6.57
C ASP A 52 2.05 -8.29 6.08
N VAL A 53 1.86 -8.13 4.77
CA VAL A 53 0.56 -7.84 4.13
C VAL A 53 -0.18 -9.06 3.58
N LEU A 54 0.52 -10.16 3.28
CA LEU A 54 -0.06 -11.41 2.81
C LEU A 54 -0.03 -12.50 3.90
N ASP A 55 -1.03 -13.37 3.88
CA ASP A 55 -1.06 -14.60 4.68
C ASP A 55 -0.26 -15.74 4.02
N ARG A 56 -0.34 -16.94 4.61
CA ARG A 56 0.37 -18.13 4.13
C ARG A 56 -0.14 -18.64 2.78
N ASP A 57 -1.36 -18.29 2.41
CA ASP A 57 -1.99 -18.64 1.13
C ASP A 57 -1.79 -17.54 0.08
N HIS A 58 -0.91 -16.56 0.35
CA HIS A 58 -0.68 -15.37 -0.46
C HIS A 58 -1.91 -14.48 -0.67
N LYS A 59 -2.89 -14.55 0.25
CA LYS A 59 -4.05 -13.66 0.24
C LYS A 59 -3.77 -12.42 1.09
N PRO A 60 -4.24 -11.23 0.67
CA PRO A 60 -4.12 -10.03 1.49
C PRO A 60 -4.82 -10.19 2.83
N LYS A 61 -4.13 -9.87 3.91
CA LYS A 61 -4.72 -9.84 5.26
C LYS A 61 -5.73 -8.70 5.37
N ALA A 62 -6.72 -8.84 6.25
CA ALA A 62 -7.59 -7.73 6.62
C ALA A 62 -6.87 -6.66 7.44
N MET A 63 -5.84 -7.07 8.18
CA MET A 63 -5.08 -6.22 9.10
C MET A 63 -3.69 -6.81 9.36
N PHE A 64 -2.73 -5.95 9.69
CA PHE A 64 -1.39 -6.34 10.13
C PHE A 64 -0.81 -5.33 11.12
N TYR A 65 0.28 -5.70 11.79
CA TYR A 65 0.99 -4.81 12.71
C TYR A 65 2.25 -4.25 12.03
N LEU A 66 2.38 -2.92 12.03
CA LEU A 66 3.65 -2.25 11.79
C LEU A 66 4.49 -2.34 13.06
N LYS A 67 5.71 -2.84 12.93
CA LYS A 67 6.67 -2.92 14.04
C LYS A 67 7.13 -1.52 14.45
N ALA A 68 7.41 -1.32 15.73
CA ALA A 68 7.93 -0.08 16.28
C ALA A 68 9.19 0.42 15.55
N GLU A 69 10.11 -0.49 15.22
CA GLU A 69 11.33 -0.21 14.44
C GLU A 69 11.06 0.39 13.05
N ASN A 70 9.86 0.17 12.50
CA ASN A 70 9.45 0.70 11.20
C ASN A 70 8.63 2.00 11.30
N THR A 71 8.39 2.52 12.51
CA THR A 71 7.67 3.78 12.73
C THR A 71 8.60 4.84 13.30
N LYS A 72 8.37 6.11 12.92
CA LYS A 72 9.17 7.24 13.41
C LYS A 72 9.10 7.39 14.94
N ALA A 73 7.95 7.07 15.53
CA ALA A 73 7.69 7.22 16.95
C ALA A 73 8.15 6.01 17.79
N LYS A 74 8.71 4.95 17.16
CA LYS A 74 9.02 3.68 17.83
C LYS A 74 7.82 3.04 18.52
N GLU A 75 6.63 3.24 17.96
CA GLU A 75 5.39 2.64 18.44
C GLU A 75 4.85 1.69 17.38
N ALA A 76 4.52 0.47 17.81
CA ALA A 76 3.84 -0.47 16.95
C ALA A 76 2.38 -0.05 16.77
N ARG A 77 1.87 -0.15 15.55
CA ARG A 77 0.46 0.18 15.28
C ARG A 77 -0.18 -0.82 14.34
N GLN A 78 -1.49 -0.99 14.52
CA GLN A 78 -2.29 -1.82 13.63
C GLN A 78 -2.70 -1.03 12.39
N VAL A 79 -2.59 -1.68 11.23
CA VAL A 79 -2.98 -1.13 9.94
C VAL A 79 -4.09 -2.00 9.36
N HIS A 80 -5.18 -1.37 8.95
CA HIS A 80 -6.33 -2.04 8.34
C HIS A 80 -6.27 -1.89 6.83
N LEU A 81 -6.46 -3.00 6.13
CA LEU A 81 -6.52 -3.06 4.67
C LEU A 81 -7.99 -3.20 4.26
N ASN A 82 -8.56 -2.13 3.72
CA ASN A 82 -9.95 -2.17 3.23
C ASN A 82 -10.09 -3.04 1.96
N ALA A 83 -11.33 -3.34 1.57
CA ALA A 83 -11.60 -4.19 0.40
C ALA A 83 -10.98 -3.65 -0.90
N LYS A 84 -10.85 -2.33 -1.07
CA LYS A 84 -10.19 -1.72 -2.23
C LYS A 84 -8.69 -2.03 -2.24
N LEU A 85 -8.02 -1.87 -1.10
CA LEU A 85 -6.61 -2.18 -0.94
C LEU A 85 -6.32 -3.67 -1.12
N GLN A 86 -7.15 -4.54 -0.54
CA GLN A 86 -6.99 -5.98 -0.70
C GLN A 86 -7.07 -6.38 -2.18
N ARG A 87 -8.06 -5.86 -2.93
CA ARG A 87 -8.17 -6.11 -4.38
C ARG A 87 -6.94 -5.63 -5.16
N GLU A 88 -6.44 -4.44 -4.84
CA GLU A 88 -5.24 -3.89 -5.50
C GLU A 88 -3.99 -4.73 -5.17
N LEU A 89 -3.84 -5.16 -3.91
CA LEU A 89 -2.76 -6.04 -3.47
C LEU A 89 -2.79 -7.39 -4.20
N THR A 90 -3.95 -8.04 -4.30
CA THR A 90 -4.11 -9.28 -5.06
C THR A 90 -3.72 -9.08 -6.52
N THR A 91 -4.21 -8.00 -7.14
CA THR A 91 -3.93 -7.69 -8.55
C THR A 91 -2.44 -7.47 -8.79
N TYR A 92 -1.78 -6.70 -7.93
CA TYR A 92 -0.36 -6.42 -8.06
C TYR A 92 0.50 -7.65 -7.75
N TRP A 93 0.14 -8.45 -6.74
CA TRP A 93 0.85 -9.69 -6.40
C TRP A 93 0.82 -10.71 -7.56
N ALA A 94 -0.35 -10.92 -8.17
CA ALA A 94 -0.50 -11.84 -9.30
C ALA A 94 0.37 -11.46 -10.50
N GLN A 95 0.70 -10.18 -10.67
CA GLN A 95 1.52 -9.69 -11.77
C GLN A 95 3.02 -9.85 -11.55
N LEU A 96 3.47 -10.12 -10.34
CA LEU A 96 4.91 -10.19 -10.02
C LEU A 96 5.59 -11.49 -10.46
N ASP A 97 4.86 -12.41 -11.11
CA ASP A 97 5.34 -13.67 -11.71
C ASP A 97 6.38 -14.44 -10.85
N ARG A 98 6.17 -14.44 -9.53
CA ARG A 98 7.01 -15.18 -8.57
C ARG A 98 6.61 -16.65 -8.40
N GLY A 99 5.53 -17.06 -9.07
CA GLY A 99 4.99 -18.43 -9.02
C GLY A 99 5.60 -19.42 -10.02
N LYS A 100 6.61 -19.02 -10.83
CA LYS A 100 7.32 -19.93 -11.74
C LYS A 100 8.73 -20.33 -11.28
N LYS A 101 9.19 -19.86 -10.12
CA LYS A 101 10.55 -20.11 -9.61
C LYS A 101 10.63 -20.36 -8.10
N LEU A 102 9.66 -21.10 -7.56
CA LEU A 102 9.82 -21.82 -6.29
C LEU A 102 9.27 -23.23 -6.45
#